data_AF-A0A9P7RM59-F1
#
_entry.id   AF-A0A9P7RM59-F1
#
_cell.length_a   1.000
_cell.length_b   1.000
_cell.length_c   1.000
_cell.angle_alpha   90.00
_cell.angle_beta   90.00
_cell.angle_gamma   90.00
#
_symmetry.space_group_name_H-M   'P 1'
#
loop_
_entity.id
_entity.type
_entity.pdbx_description
1 polymer ?
#
loop_
_entity_poly.entity_id
_entity_poly.type
_entity_poly.pdbx_seq_one_letter_code
_entity_poly.pdbx_strand_id
1 'polypeptide(L)'
;MITSILTASTSQPRKVSELQFYQREYYAKRVKVEFDTHWETIKDRISSDCRVREMNAFTGRKWANEPEDFKKGLWEVLERNYVEEMEAWKKREDWTLDASGYKMYGVTCLRSWTRLVANNARNSTSNGTGKHTSSTKCSKPTTLKECS
;
A
#
# COMPACT_ATOMS: atom_id res chain seq x y z
N MET A 1 27.77 5.69 11.16
CA MET A 1 26.85 6.66 11.78
C MET A 1 25.97 7.19 10.66
N ILE A 2 24.67 6.87 10.66
CA ILE A 2 23.75 7.34 9.62
C ILE A 2 23.21 8.68 10.10
N THR A 3 23.71 9.75 9.49
CA THR A 3 23.20 11.11 9.68
C THR A 3 21.82 11.15 9.04
N SER A 4 20.76 10.97 9.84
CA SER A 4 19.39 11.10 9.35
C SER A 4 19.14 12.56 8.98
N ILE A 5 19.02 12.81 7.68
CA ILE A 5 18.67 14.12 7.11
C ILE A 5 17.22 14.37 7.51
N LEU A 6 17.02 15.00 8.67
CA LEU A 6 15.76 15.63 9.07
C LEU A 6 15.55 16.90 8.22
N THR A 7 15.46 16.75 6.90
CA THR A 7 14.74 17.72 6.08
C THR A 7 13.28 17.58 6.45
N ALA A 8 12.84 18.42 7.37
CA ALA A 8 11.48 18.48 7.85
C ALA A 8 10.55 18.83 6.68
N SER A 9 10.06 17.82 5.95
CA SER A 9 9.08 17.99 4.86
C SER A 9 7.90 18.81 5.38
N THR A 10 7.43 19.81 4.63
CA THR A 10 6.25 20.62 5.00
C THR A 10 4.99 19.77 5.18
N SER A 11 4.96 18.58 4.58
CA SER A 11 3.87 17.61 4.74
C SER A 11 3.96 16.85 6.07
N GLN A 12 2.80 16.50 6.62
CA GLN A 12 2.69 15.56 7.74
C GLN A 12 3.47 14.25 7.46
N PRO A 13 4.29 13.76 8.40
CA PRO A 13 4.93 12.46 8.31
C PRO A 13 3.90 11.35 8.09
N ARG A 14 4.23 10.39 7.22
CA ARG A 14 3.40 9.19 7.01
C ARG A 14 4.07 8.00 7.68
N LYS A 15 3.26 7.15 8.32
CA LYS A 15 3.75 5.89 8.86
C LYS A 15 4.23 4.98 7.73
N VAL A 16 5.50 4.58 7.79
CA VAL A 16 6.11 3.65 6.84
C VAL A 16 5.61 2.23 7.15
N SER A 17 5.48 1.36 6.14
CA SER A 17 5.13 -0.05 6.39
C SER A 17 6.32 -0.83 6.93
N GLU A 18 6.07 -1.88 7.71
CA GLU A 18 7.11 -2.74 8.27
C GLU A 18 8.04 -3.31 7.19
N LEU A 19 7.47 -3.77 6.07
CA LEU A 19 8.25 -4.30 4.96
C LEU A 19 9.16 -3.25 4.32
N GLN A 20 8.67 -2.01 4.15
CA GLN A 20 9.47 -0.91 3.61
C GLN A 20 10.60 -0.53 4.57
N PHE A 21 10.31 -0.48 5.87
CA PHE A 21 11.33 -0.23 6.89
C PHE A 21 12.38 -1.35 6.92
N TYR A 22 11.94 -2.61 6.87
CA TYR A 22 12.81 -3.78 6.81
C TYR A 22 13.74 -3.74 5.58
N GLN A 23 13.19 -3.42 4.41
CA GLN A 23 13.98 -3.23 3.18
C GLN A 23 15.03 -2.13 3.36
N ARG A 24 14.65 -0.98 3.91
CA ARG A 24 15.58 0.15 4.07
C ARG A 24 16.74 -0.18 5.01
N GLU A 25 16.45 -0.77 6.17
CA GLU A 25 17.44 -0.94 7.24
C GLU A 25 18.26 -2.24 7.12
N TYR A 26 17.63 -3.30 6.59
CA TYR A 26 18.19 -4.66 6.66
C TYR A 26 18.47 -5.30 5.31
N TYR A 27 18.09 -4.70 4.18
CA TYR A 27 18.31 -5.31 2.87
C TYR A 27 19.78 -5.67 2.63
N ALA A 28 20.69 -4.72 2.82
CA ALA A 28 22.13 -4.95 2.58
C ALA A 28 22.71 -6.06 3.48
N LYS A 29 22.19 -6.21 4.71
CA LYS A 29 22.74 -7.12 5.72
C LYS A 29 22.14 -8.53 5.66
N ARG A 30 20.83 -8.62 5.38
CA ARG A 30 20.06 -9.87 5.52
C ARG A 30 19.51 -10.42 4.21
N VAL A 31 19.28 -9.56 3.22
CA VAL A 31 18.55 -9.95 2.01
C VAL A 31 19.45 -9.98 0.77
N LYS A 32 20.34 -9.00 0.63
CA LYS A 32 21.10 -8.74 -0.61
C LYS A 32 21.92 -9.95 -1.07
N VAL A 33 22.71 -10.55 -0.19
CA VAL A 33 23.60 -11.66 -0.55
C VAL A 33 22.81 -12.86 -1.08
N GLU A 34 21.72 -13.19 -0.38
CA GLU A 34 20.85 -14.29 -0.79
C GLU A 34 20.06 -13.96 -2.06
N PHE A 35 19.59 -12.72 -2.19
CA PHE A 35 18.89 -12.26 -3.38
C PHE A 35 19.81 -12.26 -4.60
N ASP A 36 21.04 -11.79 -4.48
CA ASP A 36 22.00 -11.81 -5.59
C ASP A 36 22.27 -13.26 -6.03
N THR A 37 22.42 -14.18 -5.08
CA THR A 37 22.56 -15.61 -5.38
C THR A 37 21.32 -16.14 -6.11
N HIS A 38 20.11 -15.84 -5.62
CA HIS A 38 18.85 -16.20 -6.29
C HIS A 38 18.76 -15.59 -7.69
N TRP A 39 19.10 -14.31 -7.84
CA TRP A 39 19.04 -13.58 -9.10
C TRP A 39 19.95 -14.18 -10.16
N GLU A 40 21.19 -14.55 -9.79
CA GLU A 40 22.13 -15.21 -10.70
C GLU A 40 21.59 -16.53 -11.26
N THR A 41 20.69 -17.22 -10.55
CA THR A 41 20.08 -18.47 -11.05
C THR A 41 18.91 -18.26 -12.02
N ILE A 42 18.28 -17.09 -12.01
CA ILE A 42 17.04 -16.83 -12.77
C ILE A 42 17.18 -15.73 -13.82
N LYS A 43 18.25 -14.93 -13.79
CA LYS A 43 18.42 -13.75 -14.67
C LYS A 43 18.41 -14.08 -16.15
N ASP A 44 18.81 -15.29 -16.55
CA ASP A 44 18.80 -15.71 -17.96
C ASP A 44 17.40 -16.14 -18.44
N ARG A 45 16.46 -16.33 -17.51
CA ARG A 45 15.08 -16.77 -17.80
C ARG A 45 14.05 -15.66 -17.69
N ILE A 46 14.43 -14.53 -17.09
CA ILE A 46 13.52 -13.43 -16.76
C ILE A 46 14.17 -12.12 -17.22
N SER A 47 13.40 -11.24 -17.86
CA SER A 47 13.86 -9.90 -18.23
C SER A 47 14.44 -9.13 -17.04
N SER A 48 15.50 -8.36 -17.28
CA SER A 48 16.14 -7.50 -16.28
C SER A 48 15.18 -6.49 -15.67
N ASP A 49 14.16 -6.07 -16.42
CA ASP A 49 13.15 -5.11 -15.97
C ASP A 49 12.30 -5.67 -14.81
N CYS A 50 12.23 -7.00 -14.70
CA CYS A 50 11.54 -7.67 -13.61
C CYS A 50 12.38 -7.78 -12.33
N ARG A 51 13.65 -7.38 -12.33
CA ARG A 51 14.56 -7.56 -11.19
C ARG A 51 14.03 -6.91 -9.91
N VAL A 52 13.53 -5.68 -10.00
CA VAL A 52 12.99 -4.94 -8.85
C VAL A 52 11.74 -5.64 -8.29
N ARG A 53 10.87 -6.14 -9.18
CA ARG A 53 9.67 -6.88 -8.78
C ARG A 53 10.04 -8.17 -8.06
N GLU A 54 10.99 -8.93 -8.60
CA GLU A 54 11.46 -10.17 -7.99
C GLU A 54 12.18 -9.91 -6.66
N MET A 55 12.96 -8.84 -6.56
CA MET A 55 13.56 -8.39 -5.30
C MET A 55 12.51 -8.10 -4.23
N ASN A 56 11.44 -7.39 -4.57
CA ASN A 56 10.36 -7.08 -3.64
C ASN A 56 9.63 -8.36 -3.20
N ALA A 57 9.33 -9.27 -4.13
CA ALA A 57 8.72 -10.55 -3.82
C ALA A 57 9.62 -11.41 -2.92
N PHE A 58 10.91 -11.50 -3.24
CA PHE A 58 11.91 -12.23 -2.44
C PHE A 58 12.02 -11.65 -1.03
N THR A 59 12.09 -10.32 -0.92
CA THR A 59 12.15 -9.65 0.38
C THR A 59 10.89 -9.88 1.20
N GLY A 60 9.70 -9.88 0.57
CA GLY A 60 8.45 -10.21 1.22
C GLY A 60 8.43 -11.63 1.80
N ARG A 61 8.95 -12.62 1.05
CA ARG A 61 9.11 -14.00 1.54
C ARG A 61 10.09 -14.08 2.72
N LYS A 62 11.20 -13.35 2.64
CA LYS A 62 12.18 -13.27 3.75
C LYS A 62 11.55 -12.68 5.00
N TRP A 63 10.84 -11.57 4.88
CA TRP A 63 10.12 -10.93 5.97
C TRP A 63 9.10 -11.88 6.62
N ALA A 64 8.30 -12.60 5.82
CA ALA A 64 7.33 -13.56 6.34
C ALA A 64 7.98 -14.63 7.23
N ASN A 65 9.19 -15.07 6.88
CA ASN A 65 9.95 -16.10 7.59
C ASN A 65 10.82 -15.56 8.75
N GLU A 66 10.87 -14.24 8.98
CA GLU A 66 11.60 -13.69 10.12
C GLU A 66 10.93 -14.09 11.45
N PRO A 67 11.71 -14.30 12.54
CA PRO A 67 11.18 -14.60 13.86
C PRO A 67 10.21 -13.52 14.37
N GLU A 68 9.17 -13.94 15.08
CA GLU A 68 8.14 -13.02 15.57
C GLU A 68 8.71 -11.97 16.54
N ASP A 69 9.65 -12.37 17.40
CA ASP A 69 10.34 -11.44 18.31
C ASP A 69 11.11 -10.34 17.55
N PHE A 70 11.69 -10.68 16.41
CA PHE A 70 12.37 -9.70 15.55
C PHE A 70 11.37 -8.74 14.91
N LYS A 71 10.24 -9.27 14.41
CA LYS A 71 9.18 -8.45 13.82
C LYS A 71 8.61 -7.47 14.83
N LYS A 72 8.36 -7.94 16.06
CA LYS A 72 7.89 -7.11 17.17
C LYS A 72 8.89 -6.00 17.52
N GLY A 73 10.17 -6.34 17.65
CA GLY A 73 11.22 -5.34 17.91
C GLY A 73 11.32 -4.29 16.80
N LEU A 74 11.17 -4.69 15.54
CA LEU A 74 11.15 -3.76 14.40
C LEU A 74 9.92 -2.84 14.44
N TRP A 75 8.75 -3.37 14.78
CA TRP A 75 7.52 -2.59 14.95
C TRP A 75 7.66 -1.53 16.05
N GLU A 76 8.25 -1.88 17.20
CA GLU A 76 8.49 -0.93 18.30
C GLU A 76 9.42 0.21 17.88
N VAL A 77 10.47 -0.08 17.12
CA VAL A 77 11.37 0.95 16.55
C VAL A 77 10.63 1.84 15.56
N LEU A 78 9.81 1.24 14.68
CA LEU A 78 9.04 1.98 13.68
C LEU A 78 8.02 2.91 14.34
N GLU A 79 7.32 2.45 15.37
CA GLU A 79 6.35 3.25 16.12
C GLU A 79 7.04 4.42 16.82
N ARG A 80 8.16 4.16 17.50
CA ARG A 80 8.93 5.22 18.17
C ARG A 80 9.38 6.29 17.18
N ASN A 81 9.96 5.90 16.06
CA ASN A 81 10.42 6.84 15.04
C ASN A 81 9.26 7.69 14.49
N TYR A 82 8.09 7.08 14.26
CA TYR A 82 6.91 7.80 13.79
C TYR A 82 6.39 8.81 14.82
N VAL A 83 6.35 8.43 16.10
CA VAL A 83 5.98 9.35 17.19
C VAL A 83 6.94 10.53 17.27
N GLU A 84 8.25 10.27 17.22
CA GLU A 84 9.28 11.32 17.23
C GLU A 84 9.14 12.28 16.03
N GLU A 85 8.95 11.75 14.83
CA GLU A 85 8.73 12.57 13.62
C GLU A 85 7.43 13.39 13.71
N MET A 86 6.36 12.82 14.25
CA MET A 86 5.09 13.51 14.45
C MET A 86 5.20 14.61 15.51
N GLU A 87 5.92 14.37 16.60
CA GLU A 87 6.19 15.39 17.62
C GLU A 87 7.04 16.53 17.07
N ALA A 88 8.08 16.22 16.30
CA ALA A 88 8.90 17.21 15.61
C ALA A 88 8.09 18.02 14.60
N TRP A 89 7.16 17.38 13.89
CA TRP A 89 6.25 18.07 12.98
C TRP A 89 5.26 18.98 13.71
N LYS A 90 4.68 18.56 14.85
CA LYS A 90 3.77 19.39 15.66
C LYS A 90 4.41 20.63 16.26
N LYS A 91 5.72 20.59 16.52
CA LYS A 91 6.48 21.72 17.12
C LYS A 91 6.81 22.84 16.13
N ARG A 92 6.43 22.71 14.85
CA ARG A 92 6.68 23.76 13.85
C ARG A 92 5.71 24.92 14.00
N GLU A 93 6.23 26.15 13.98
CA GLU A 93 5.45 27.39 14.08
C GLU A 93 4.48 27.58 12.90
N ASP A 94 4.74 26.95 11.75
CA ASP A 94 3.84 26.95 10.58
C ASP A 94 2.54 26.16 10.79
N TRP A 95 2.39 25.46 11.92
CA TRP A 95 1.16 24.77 12.31
C TRP A 95 0.12 25.79 12.79
N THR A 96 -0.45 26.51 11.83
CA THR A 96 -1.67 27.27 12.04
C THR A 96 -2.85 26.31 11.98
N LEU A 97 -3.52 26.10 13.12
CA LEU A 97 -4.77 25.34 13.26
C LEU A 97 -5.97 26.06 12.62
N ASP A 98 -5.74 26.88 11.59
CA ASP A 98 -6.84 27.55 10.92
C ASP A 98 -7.38 26.62 9.81
N ALA A 99 -8.65 26.24 9.93
CA ALA A 99 -9.33 25.49 8.89
C ALA A 99 -9.33 26.21 7.52
N SER A 100 -8.93 27.50 7.49
CA SER A 100 -8.80 28.34 6.31
C SER A 100 -7.57 28.03 5.45
N GLY A 101 -6.51 27.43 6.03
CA GLY A 101 -5.31 27.01 5.30
C GLY A 101 -5.45 25.71 4.51
N TYR A 102 -6.49 24.90 4.78
CA TYR A 102 -6.81 23.71 4.01
C TYR A 102 -7.38 24.10 2.64
N LYS A 103 -6.51 24.34 1.65
CA LYS A 103 -6.91 24.25 0.24
C LYS A 103 -7.30 22.80 -0.05
N MET A 104 -8.56 22.48 0.17
CA MET A 104 -9.19 21.30 -0.40
C MET A 104 -9.02 21.41 -1.92
N TYR A 105 -8.00 20.74 -2.47
CA TYR A 105 -7.88 20.58 -3.91
C TYR A 105 -9.19 19.97 -4.40
N GLY A 106 -9.87 20.72 -5.26
CA GLY A 106 -11.30 20.59 -5.52
C GLY A 106 -11.74 19.17 -5.80
N VAL A 107 -12.68 18.68 -4.97
CA VAL A 107 -13.57 17.61 -5.37
C VAL A 107 -14.63 18.21 -6.30
N THR A 108 -14.24 18.57 -7.52
CA THR A 108 -15.21 18.62 -8.62
C THR A 108 -15.45 17.20 -9.09
N CYS A 109 -16.13 16.41 -8.26
CA CYS A 109 -16.81 15.19 -8.68
C CYS A 109 -18.24 15.16 -8.13
N LEU A 110 -18.91 16.32 -8.18
CA LEU A 110 -20.36 16.43 -8.01
C LEU A 110 -21.02 16.37 -9.39
N ARG A 111 -20.93 15.22 -10.08
CA ARG A 111 -21.78 14.98 -11.27
C ARG A 111 -21.92 13.52 -11.71
N SER A 112 -22.16 12.56 -10.81
CA SER A 112 -22.74 11.26 -11.24
C SER A 112 -23.42 10.43 -10.15
N TRP A 113 -23.97 11.03 -9.09
CA TRP A 113 -24.69 10.27 -8.05
C TRP A 113 -26.19 10.56 -7.94
N THR A 114 -26.74 11.41 -8.81
CA THR A 114 -28.20 11.61 -8.93
C THR A 114 -28.84 10.76 -10.03
N ARG A 115 -28.06 9.96 -10.79
CA ARG A 115 -28.61 9.07 -11.83
C ARG A 115 -28.87 7.63 -11.36
N LEU A 116 -28.38 7.22 -10.19
CA LEU A 116 -28.56 5.86 -9.67
C LEU A 116 -29.73 5.72 -8.67
N VAL A 117 -30.20 6.82 -8.06
CA VAL A 117 -31.34 6.77 -7.12
C VAL A 117 -32.69 6.90 -7.85
N ALA A 118 -32.72 7.45 -9.07
CA ALA A 118 -33.94 7.60 -9.87
C ALA A 118 -34.42 6.30 -10.57
N ASN A 119 -33.58 5.26 -10.66
CA ASN A 119 -33.94 3.99 -11.31
C ASN A 119 -34.40 2.88 -10.33
N ASN A 120 -34.16 3.03 -9.02
CA ASN A 120 -34.61 2.04 -8.03
C ASN A 120 -35.99 2.34 -7.44
N ALA A 121 -36.63 3.45 -7.78
CA ALA A 121 -37.98 3.80 -7.34
C ALA A 121 -39.11 3.34 -8.28
N ARG A 122 -38.80 2.63 -9.39
CA ARG A 122 -39.80 2.15 -10.37
C ARG A 122 -40.10 0.65 -10.33
N ASN A 123 -39.44 -0.14 -9.50
CA ASN A 123 -39.64 -1.60 -9.46
C ASN A 123 -40.34 -2.12 -8.20
N SER A 124 -40.93 -1.25 -7.36
CA SER A 124 -41.59 -1.66 -6.12
C SER A 124 -43.13 -1.70 -6.18
N THR A 125 -43.70 -1.91 -7.36
CA THR A 125 -45.14 -2.16 -7.54
C THR A 125 -45.38 -3.20 -8.63
N SER A 126 -45.32 -4.49 -8.28
CA SER A 126 -46.26 -5.49 -8.80
C SER A 126 -46.13 -6.81 -8.04
N ASN A 127 -47.28 -7.23 -7.51
CA ASN A 127 -47.62 -8.51 -6.90
C ASN A 127 -47.12 -9.76 -7.64
N GLY A 128 -47.04 -10.87 -6.89
CA GLY A 128 -47.50 -12.17 -7.42
C GLY A 128 -46.46 -13.29 -7.52
N THR A 129 -46.58 -14.25 -6.61
CA THR A 129 -46.45 -15.70 -6.81
C THR A 129 -45.92 -16.20 -8.16
N GLY A 130 -44.83 -16.98 -8.15
CA GLY A 130 -44.42 -17.75 -9.33
C GLY A 130 -43.15 -18.57 -9.15
N LYS A 131 -43.27 -19.87 -9.38
CA LYS A 131 -42.23 -20.91 -9.40
C LYS A 131 -41.12 -20.68 -10.46
N HIS A 132 -40.08 -21.53 -10.35
CA HIS A 132 -39.23 -22.12 -11.40
C HIS A 132 -37.82 -21.54 -11.67
N THR A 133 -36.84 -22.34 -11.21
CA THR A 133 -35.69 -22.94 -11.93
C THR A 133 -34.74 -22.11 -12.81
N SER A 134 -33.46 -22.48 -12.65
CA SER A 134 -32.38 -22.56 -13.65
C SER A 134 -31.36 -21.43 -13.71
N SER A 135 -30.11 -21.82 -13.37
CA SER A 135 -28.87 -21.60 -14.12
C SER A 135 -28.67 -20.24 -14.80
N THR A 136 -27.58 -19.54 -14.47
CA THR A 136 -26.57 -19.11 -15.46
C THR A 136 -25.27 -18.69 -14.77
N LYS A 137 -24.17 -19.19 -15.36
CA LYS A 137 -22.75 -19.00 -15.06
C LYS A 137 -22.37 -17.52 -14.92
N CYS A 138 -21.66 -17.16 -13.85
CA CYS A 138 -20.80 -15.97 -13.84
C CYS A 138 -19.37 -16.39 -14.18
N SER A 139 -18.98 -16.06 -15.41
CA SER A 139 -17.65 -16.26 -15.97
C SER A 139 -16.60 -15.45 -15.23
N LYS A 140 -15.45 -16.08 -15.01
CA LYS A 140 -14.18 -15.45 -14.58
C LYS A 140 -13.78 -14.35 -15.57
N PRO A 141 -13.24 -13.21 -15.10
CA PRO A 141 -12.35 -12.40 -15.90
C PRO A 141 -10.91 -12.94 -15.82
N THR A 142 -10.40 -13.25 -16.99
CA THR A 142 -9.12 -13.88 -17.32
C THR A 142 -7.98 -12.85 -17.39
N THR A 143 -6.81 -13.29 -16.90
CA THR A 143 -5.43 -12.85 -17.18
C THR A 143 -5.04 -11.38 -16.98
N LEU A 144 -4.37 -11.12 -15.85
CA LEU A 144 -3.28 -10.16 -15.78
C LEU A 144 -2.10 -10.70 -16.58
N LYS A 145 -1.67 -9.91 -17.57
CA LYS A 145 -0.54 -10.19 -18.45
C LYS A 145 0.76 -10.36 -17.66
N GLU A 146 1.43 -11.44 -17.98
CA GLU A 146 2.81 -11.75 -17.59
C GLU A 146 3.76 -10.72 -18.19
N CYS A 147 4.81 -10.35 -17.44
CA CYS A 147 5.93 -9.60 -18.01
C CYS A 147 6.76 -10.58 -18.81
N SER A 148 6.83 -10.36 -20.12
CA SER A 148 7.85 -10.90 -21.02
C SER A 148 9.08 -10.01 -21.00
#